data_AF-X0XNY4-F1
#
_entry.id   AF-X0XNY4-F1
#
_cell.length_a   1.000
_cell.length_b   1.000
_cell.length_c   1.000
_cell.angle_alpha   90.00
_cell.angle_beta   90.00
_cell.angle_gamma   90.00
#
_symmetry.space_group_name_H-M   'P 1'
#
loop_
_entity.id
_entity.type
_entity.pdbx_description
1 polymer ?
#
loop_
_entity_poly.entity_id
_entity_poly.type
_entity_poly.pdbx_seq_one_letter_code
_entity_poly.pdbx_strand_id
1 'polypeptide(L)'
;FLFSTPKVHIRDFFARCELDENYDHAILKVKVKIYNFGKEDVKQNRVEISLLDDEEQLVESEILMSEAFMIKSNTEHLMELQANIENPRKWTGETPYLYDLILKLKNSKSQIIEVEHCKIGFRKIEINDKGSFLINGKSILLKGVNRHEHDPDHGRAIPYNRMVEDIIVMKRNNINAVRTSHYPNHPKWYDLCDKYGIYVVDECNLESHGLRTTLPKSLPEWTKACVDRMVSMVERDKNHPSVVMWSLG
;
A
#
# COMPACT_ATOMS: atom_id res chain seq x y z
N PHE A 1 -8.17 18.56 2.67
CA PHE A 1 -6.88 19.04 3.21
C PHE A 1 -6.12 19.76 2.09
N LEU A 2 -5.05 20.47 2.40
CA LEU A 2 -4.10 21.02 1.43
C LEU A 2 -2.74 20.39 1.70
N PHE A 3 -2.00 20.08 0.64
CA PHE A 3 -0.60 19.65 0.71
C PHE A 3 0.20 20.41 -0.35
N SER A 4 1.51 20.56 -0.13
CA SER A 4 2.41 21.26 -1.03
C SER A 4 3.65 20.42 -1.24
N THR A 5 4.11 20.38 -2.48
CA THR A 5 5.27 19.59 -2.91
C THR A 5 6.26 20.49 -3.62
N PRO A 6 7.56 20.14 -3.63
CA PRO A 6 8.53 20.78 -4.51
C PRO A 6 8.14 20.61 -5.99
N LYS A 7 8.72 21.45 -6.86
CA LYS A 7 8.49 21.35 -8.31
C LYS A 7 8.92 19.99 -8.89
N VAL A 8 10.00 19.43 -8.36
CA VAL A 8 10.45 18.07 -8.67
C VAL A 8 10.06 17.22 -7.48
N HIS A 9 9.15 16.27 -7.68
CA HIS A 9 8.49 15.58 -6.59
C HIS A 9 8.34 14.08 -6.84
N ILE A 10 8.36 13.27 -5.77
CA ILE A 10 8.03 11.84 -5.80
C ILE A 10 6.52 11.71 -6.08
N ARG A 11 6.15 11.50 -7.35
CA ARG A 11 4.75 11.45 -7.77
C ARG A 11 4.05 10.17 -7.32
N ASP A 12 4.78 9.07 -7.26
CA ASP A 12 4.26 7.75 -6.90
C ASP A 12 5.42 6.81 -6.56
N PHE A 13 5.17 5.82 -5.71
CA PHE A 13 6.08 4.72 -5.48
C PHE A 13 5.35 3.41 -5.14
N PHE A 14 6.00 2.29 -5.43
CA PHE A 14 5.48 0.96 -5.10
C PHE A 14 6.58 0.11 -4.46
N ALA A 15 6.38 -0.27 -3.21
CA ALA A 15 7.26 -1.14 -2.45
C ALA A 15 6.77 -2.59 -2.52
N ARG A 16 7.62 -3.49 -3.03
CA ARG A 16 7.35 -4.92 -3.13
C ARG A 16 8.34 -5.69 -2.27
N CYS A 17 7.81 -6.49 -1.36
CA CYS A 17 8.58 -7.39 -0.51
C CYS A 17 8.50 -8.81 -1.09
N GLU A 18 9.52 -9.25 -1.80
CA GLU A 18 9.56 -10.57 -2.43
C GLU A 18 10.32 -11.55 -1.52
N LEU A 19 9.60 -12.32 -0.72
CA LEU A 19 10.19 -13.41 0.07
C LEU A 19 10.66 -14.56 -0.84
N ASP A 20 11.77 -15.18 -0.47
CA ASP A 20 12.29 -16.37 -1.14
C ASP A 20 11.37 -17.61 -0.93
N GLU A 21 11.74 -18.74 -1.53
CA GLU A 21 10.94 -19.98 -1.48
C GLU A 21 10.79 -20.55 -0.05
N ASN A 22 11.79 -20.32 0.81
CA ASN A 22 11.78 -20.77 2.20
C ASN A 22 11.18 -19.73 3.15
N TYR A 23 10.80 -18.57 2.62
CA TYR A 23 10.36 -17.40 3.36
C TYR A 23 11.41 -16.87 4.34
N ASP A 24 12.68 -17.21 4.18
CA ASP A 24 13.73 -16.81 5.10
C ASP A 24 14.22 -15.41 4.74
N HIS A 25 14.67 -15.18 3.50
CA HIS A 25 15.17 -13.89 3.04
C HIS A 25 14.16 -13.17 2.13
N ALA A 26 14.39 -11.88 1.88
CA ALA A 26 13.57 -11.10 0.95
C ALA A 26 14.41 -10.20 0.04
N ILE A 27 13.84 -9.88 -1.13
CA ILE A 27 14.25 -8.74 -1.94
C ILE A 27 13.21 -7.64 -1.77
N LEU A 28 13.63 -6.49 -1.23
CA LEU A 28 12.80 -5.28 -1.22
C LEU A 28 13.03 -4.53 -2.54
N LYS A 29 12.01 -4.44 -3.38
CA LYS A 29 12.03 -3.66 -4.63
C LYS A 29 11.16 -2.42 -4.50
N VAL A 30 11.72 -1.24 -4.71
CA VAL A 30 10.99 0.02 -4.67
C VAL A 30 11.05 0.70 -6.02
N LYS A 31 9.89 0.73 -6.69
CA LYS A 31 9.71 1.46 -7.94
C LYS A 31 9.29 2.88 -7.61
N VAL A 32 9.97 3.89 -8.15
CA VAL A 32 9.73 5.31 -7.85
C VAL A 32 9.49 6.08 -9.15
N LYS A 33 8.42 6.86 -9.19
CA LYS A 33 8.11 7.82 -10.26
C LYS A 33 8.33 9.23 -9.74
N ILE A 34 9.16 9.99 -10.44
CA ILE A 34 9.49 11.37 -10.08
C ILE A 34 9.03 12.26 -11.22
N TYR A 35 8.27 13.31 -10.90
CA TYR A 35 7.77 14.24 -11.89
C TYR A 35 8.33 15.64 -11.68
N ASN A 36 8.67 16.33 -12.77
CA ASN A 36 9.12 17.72 -12.73
C ASN A 36 8.03 18.65 -13.26
N PHE A 37 7.28 19.29 -12.36
CA PHE A 37 6.32 20.38 -12.64
C PHE A 37 7.01 21.74 -12.82
N GLY A 38 8.34 21.80 -12.71
CA GLY A 38 9.13 23.00 -12.96
C GLY A 38 9.18 23.35 -14.45
N LYS A 39 9.59 24.59 -14.73
CA LYS A 39 9.79 25.08 -16.11
C LYS A 39 11.17 24.72 -16.68
N GLU A 40 12.09 24.30 -15.82
CA GLU A 40 13.49 24.04 -16.15
C GLU A 40 13.84 22.57 -15.95
N ASP A 41 14.81 22.10 -16.73
CA ASP A 41 15.40 20.79 -16.56
C ASP A 41 16.24 20.76 -15.27
N VAL A 42 16.13 19.67 -14.52
CA VAL A 42 16.92 19.46 -13.31
C VAL A 42 17.91 18.33 -13.53
N LYS A 43 19.15 18.51 -13.03
CA LYS A 43 20.25 17.57 -13.21
C LYS A 43 20.76 17.10 -11.85
N GLN A 44 21.41 15.94 -11.83
CA GLN A 44 22.12 15.41 -10.66
C GLN A 44 21.22 15.20 -9.44
N ASN A 45 19.93 14.88 -9.65
CA ASN A 45 19.06 14.49 -8.55
C ASN A 45 19.33 13.02 -8.18
N ARG A 46 19.00 12.66 -6.94
CA ARG A 46 19.13 11.29 -6.42
C ARG A 46 17.95 10.93 -5.53
N VAL A 47 17.60 9.66 -5.50
CA VAL A 47 16.69 9.09 -4.50
C VAL A 47 17.53 8.27 -3.53
N GLU A 48 17.33 8.53 -2.25
CA GLU A 48 17.83 7.72 -1.15
C GLU A 48 16.65 6.99 -0.50
N ILE A 49 16.74 5.68 -0.34
CA ILE A 49 15.73 4.88 0.36
C ILE A 49 16.38 4.20 1.55
N SER A 50 15.77 4.34 2.72
CA SER A 50 16.20 3.69 3.95
C SER A 50 15.05 2.91 4.57
N LEU A 51 15.37 1.76 5.15
CA LEU A 51 14.44 0.92 5.89
C LEU A 51 14.78 0.97 7.38
N LEU A 52 13.81 1.33 8.22
CA LEU A 52 13.96 1.32 9.68
C LEU A 52 13.09 0.22 10.31
N ASP A 53 13.59 -0.37 11.38
CA ASP A 53 12.85 -1.31 12.22
C ASP A 53 11.92 -0.59 13.22
N ASP A 54 11.28 -1.35 14.13
CA ASP A 54 10.34 -0.81 15.11
C ASP A 54 11.00 -0.01 16.25
N GLU A 55 12.32 -0.05 16.34
CA GLU A 55 13.16 0.74 17.26
C GLU A 55 13.81 1.95 16.54
N GLU A 56 13.32 2.27 15.34
CA GLU A 56 13.81 3.33 14.45
C GLU A 56 15.30 3.15 14.06
N GLN A 57 15.84 1.94 14.18
CA GLN A 57 17.19 1.62 13.76
C GLN A 57 17.22 1.25 12.28
N LEU A 58 18.29 1.66 11.60
CA LEU A 58 18.55 1.22 10.23
C LEU A 58 18.75 -0.29 10.22
N VAL A 59 18.00 -0.99 9.37
CA VAL A 59 18.25 -2.40 9.09
C VAL A 59 19.64 -2.51 8.44
N GLU A 60 20.53 -3.34 9.01
CA GLU A 60 21.98 -3.39 8.71
C GLU A 60 22.31 -3.59 7.21
N SER A 61 21.33 -4.02 6.40
CA SER A 61 21.37 -3.96 4.94
C SER A 61 20.54 -2.79 4.36
N GLU A 62 21.28 -1.73 4.01
CA GLU A 62 20.99 -0.77 2.93
C GLU A 62 20.33 0.58 3.24
N ILE A 63 21.11 1.62 2.95
CA ILE A 63 20.63 2.83 2.29
C ILE A 63 20.76 2.59 0.78
N LEU A 64 19.64 2.43 0.09
CA LEU A 64 19.61 2.38 -1.37
C LEU A 64 19.80 3.78 -1.92
N MET A 65 20.87 4.00 -2.67
CA MET A 65 21.12 5.28 -3.35
C MET A 65 21.03 5.09 -4.86
N SER A 66 20.15 5.84 -5.52
CA SER A 66 20.09 5.85 -6.97
C SER A 66 21.35 6.46 -7.58
N GLU A 67 21.65 6.10 -8.83
CA GLU A 67 22.52 6.92 -9.67
C GLU A 67 21.95 8.34 -9.84
N ALA A 68 22.81 9.29 -10.24
CA ALA A 68 22.37 10.66 -10.45
C ALA A 68 21.56 10.71 -11.73
N PHE A 69 20.39 11.33 -11.71
CA PHE A 69 19.53 11.43 -12.87
C PHE A 69 19.20 12.87 -13.24
N MET A 70 18.82 13.04 -14.50
CA MET A 70 18.25 14.26 -15.05
C MET A 70 16.76 14.06 -15.29
N ILE A 71 15.95 15.07 -15.00
CA ILE A 71 14.54 15.10 -15.37
C ILE A 71 14.27 16.39 -16.13
N LYS A 72 13.73 16.27 -17.35
CA LYS A 72 13.33 17.42 -18.14
C LYS A 72 12.07 18.07 -17.57
N SER A 73 11.87 19.35 -17.86
CA SER A 73 10.64 20.08 -17.57
C SER A 73 9.39 19.32 -18.07
N ASN A 74 8.37 19.18 -17.23
CA ASN A 74 7.10 18.49 -17.50
C ASN A 74 7.24 17.02 -17.96
N THR A 75 8.28 16.33 -17.49
CA THR A 75 8.48 14.90 -17.75
C THR A 75 8.51 14.09 -16.45
N GLU A 76 8.32 12.77 -16.60
CA GLU A 76 8.47 11.78 -15.55
C GLU A 76 9.77 11.02 -15.73
N HIS A 77 10.42 10.70 -14.62
CA HIS A 77 11.52 9.76 -14.54
C HIS A 77 11.11 8.57 -13.68
N LEU A 78 11.34 7.37 -14.22
CA LEU A 78 11.01 6.12 -13.57
C LEU A 78 12.29 5.36 -13.23
N MET A 79 12.39 4.87 -12.00
CA MET A 79 13.48 4.02 -11.56
C MET A 79 12.99 2.92 -10.63
N GLU A 80 13.84 1.92 -10.41
CA GLU A 80 13.62 0.85 -9.45
C GLU A 80 14.93 0.58 -8.71
N LEU A 81 14.86 0.56 -7.38
CA LEU A 81 15.97 0.22 -6.49
C LEU A 81 15.62 -1.08 -5.76
N GLN A 82 16.62 -1.89 -5.46
CA GLN A 82 16.41 -3.17 -4.79
C GLN A 82 17.48 -3.47 -3.74
N ALA A 83 17.05 -3.97 -2.59
CA ALA A 83 17.93 -4.37 -1.48
C ALA A 83 17.66 -5.83 -1.09
N ASN A 84 18.71 -6.55 -0.71
CA ASN A 84 18.58 -7.86 -0.07
C ASN A 84 18.38 -7.69 1.43
N ILE A 85 17.32 -8.29 1.96
CA ILE A 85 16.97 -8.23 3.38
C ILE A 85 17.09 -9.63 3.95
N GLU A 86 18.04 -9.79 4.87
CA GLU A 86 18.27 -11.06 5.52
C GLU A 86 17.27 -11.27 6.67
N ASN A 87 16.59 -12.41 6.67
CA ASN A 87 15.67 -12.82 7.72
C ASN A 87 14.74 -11.73 8.27
N PRO A 88 13.99 -10.99 7.41
CA PRO A 88 13.09 -9.96 7.90
C PRO A 88 12.02 -10.55 8.81
N ARG A 89 11.66 -9.78 9.84
CA ARG A 89 10.46 -10.04 10.64
C ARG A 89 9.24 -9.88 9.73
N LYS A 90 8.42 -10.93 9.68
CA LYS A 90 7.31 -11.02 8.73
C LYS A 90 6.04 -10.38 9.30
N TRP A 91 5.27 -9.75 8.43
CA TRP A 91 3.94 -9.25 8.76
C TRP A 91 2.91 -10.39 8.62
N THR A 92 2.06 -10.54 9.62
CA THR A 92 0.85 -11.38 9.59
C THR A 92 -0.26 -10.72 10.40
N GLY A 93 -1.48 -11.26 10.34
CA GLY A 93 -2.58 -10.85 11.23
C GLY A 93 -2.35 -11.17 12.72
N GLU A 94 -1.37 -12.03 13.03
CA GLU A 94 -1.03 -12.43 14.41
C GLU A 94 0.19 -11.64 14.92
N THR A 95 1.20 -11.46 14.07
CA THR A 95 2.43 -10.71 14.33
C THR A 95 2.56 -9.59 13.28
N PRO A 96 1.87 -8.45 13.46
CA PRO A 96 1.82 -7.38 12.46
C PRO A 96 3.08 -6.51 12.49
N TYR A 97 4.23 -7.13 12.24
CA TYR A 97 5.50 -6.41 12.23
C TYR A 97 5.59 -5.47 11.03
N LEU A 98 5.93 -4.21 11.28
CA LEU A 98 6.03 -3.18 10.25
C LEU A 98 7.40 -2.52 10.33
N TYR A 99 7.94 -2.23 9.16
CA TYR A 99 9.13 -1.39 8.98
C TYR A 99 8.71 -0.02 8.45
N ASP A 100 9.52 1.00 8.70
CA ASP A 100 9.39 2.31 8.09
C ASP A 100 10.25 2.39 6.83
N LEU A 101 9.59 2.57 5.68
CA LEU A 101 10.25 2.85 4.42
C LEU A 101 10.28 4.37 4.20
N ILE A 102 11.47 4.94 4.13
CA ILE A 102 11.68 6.39 3.96
C ILE A 102 12.35 6.62 2.62
N LEU A 103 11.72 7.42 1.76
CA LEU A 103 12.25 7.86 0.47
C LEU A 103 12.61 9.33 0.56
N LYS A 104 13.86 9.68 0.28
CA LYS A 104 14.34 11.08 0.26
C LYS A 104 14.75 11.45 -1.16
N LEU A 105 14.13 12.48 -1.71
CA LEU A 105 14.57 13.07 -2.96
C LEU A 105 15.62 14.15 -2.66
N LYS A 106 16.79 14.04 -3.28
CA LYS A 106 17.91 14.96 -3.11
C LYS A 106 18.24 15.68 -4.42
N ASN A 107 18.54 16.97 -4.32
CA ASN A 107 18.94 17.80 -5.46
C ASN A 107 20.44 17.69 -5.78
N SER A 108 20.91 18.44 -6.78
CA SER A 108 22.32 18.50 -7.21
C SER A 108 23.32 18.97 -6.14
N LYS A 109 22.84 19.62 -5.07
CA LYS A 109 23.64 20.06 -3.92
C LYS A 109 23.57 19.07 -2.75
N SER A 110 23.04 17.86 -3.00
CA SER A 110 22.78 16.82 -1.99
C SER A 110 21.82 17.25 -0.87
N GLN A 111 21.05 18.32 -1.08
CA GLN A 111 20.02 18.75 -0.14
C GLN A 111 18.76 17.91 -0.33
N ILE A 112 18.17 17.46 0.76
CA ILE A 112 16.86 16.80 0.76
C ILE A 112 15.81 17.86 0.41
N ILE A 113 15.09 17.65 -0.69
CA ILE A 113 14.00 18.53 -1.12
C ILE A 113 12.63 17.94 -0.79
N GLU A 114 12.57 16.65 -0.49
CA GLU A 114 11.34 15.95 -0.16
C GLU A 114 11.62 14.66 0.60
N VAL A 115 10.69 14.27 1.46
CA VAL A 115 10.66 12.97 2.13
C VAL A 115 9.26 12.39 2.02
N GLU A 116 9.16 11.17 1.47
CA GLU A 116 7.95 10.35 1.49
C GLU A 116 8.17 9.15 2.42
N HIS A 117 7.07 8.67 3.01
CA HIS A 117 7.11 7.67 4.06
C HIS A 117 5.92 6.73 3.94
N CYS A 118 6.17 5.42 4.13
CA CYS A 118 5.10 4.47 4.42
C CYS A 118 5.56 3.36 5.37
N LYS A 119 4.59 2.69 5.99
CA LYS A 119 4.81 1.41 6.66
C LYS A 119 4.79 0.30 5.62
N ILE A 120 5.73 -0.64 5.69
CA ILE A 120 5.72 -1.87 4.90
C ILE A 120 5.80 -3.10 5.80
N GLY A 121 5.25 -4.22 5.32
CA GLY A 121 5.32 -5.50 5.99
C GLY A 121 5.79 -6.60 5.04
N PHE A 122 6.81 -7.35 5.43
CA PHE A 122 7.29 -8.48 4.64
C PHE A 122 6.28 -9.62 4.74
N ARG A 123 5.55 -9.86 3.65
CA ARG A 123 4.67 -11.02 3.50
C ARG A 123 4.56 -11.45 2.06
N LYS A 124 4.29 -12.74 1.86
CA LYS A 124 4.00 -13.35 0.56
C LYS A 124 2.62 -13.98 0.62
N ILE A 125 1.81 -13.71 -0.40
CA ILE A 125 0.42 -14.20 -0.52
C ILE A 125 0.35 -15.09 -1.74
N GLU A 126 -0.14 -16.31 -1.56
CA GLU A 126 -0.15 -17.35 -2.59
C GLU A 126 -1.44 -18.17 -2.55
N ILE A 127 -1.80 -18.77 -3.68
CA ILE A 127 -2.77 -19.86 -3.74
C ILE A 127 -2.01 -21.07 -4.27
N ASN A 128 -1.94 -22.15 -3.49
CA ASN A 128 -1.25 -23.37 -3.93
C ASN A 128 -2.12 -24.23 -4.87
N ASP A 129 -1.54 -25.29 -5.43
CA ASP A 129 -2.22 -26.21 -6.35
C ASP A 129 -3.46 -26.90 -5.77
N LYS A 130 -3.61 -26.91 -4.44
CA LYS A 130 -4.79 -27.44 -3.74
C LYS A 130 -5.88 -26.39 -3.55
N GLY A 131 -5.69 -25.17 -4.02
CA GLY A 131 -6.59 -24.03 -3.85
C GLY A 131 -6.57 -23.40 -2.45
N SER A 132 -5.55 -23.70 -1.63
CA SER A 132 -5.43 -23.10 -0.29
C SER A 132 -4.81 -21.71 -0.37
N PHE A 133 -5.44 -20.74 0.31
CA PHE A 133 -4.91 -19.40 0.48
C PHE A 133 -3.82 -19.38 1.55
N LEU A 134 -2.61 -18.96 1.16
CA LEU A 134 -1.41 -18.99 1.99
C LEU A 134 -0.91 -17.58 2.27
N ILE A 135 -0.43 -17.37 3.49
CA ILE A 135 0.42 -16.22 3.85
C ILE A 135 1.70 -16.77 4.46
N ASN A 136 2.84 -16.42 3.85
CA ASN A 136 4.17 -16.89 4.26
C ASN A 136 4.23 -18.44 4.35
N GLY A 137 3.68 -19.11 3.33
CA GLY A 137 3.65 -20.58 3.23
C GLY A 137 2.63 -21.29 4.14
N LYS A 138 1.91 -20.55 5.00
CA LYS A 138 0.94 -21.13 5.94
C LYS A 138 -0.49 -20.89 5.46
N SER A 139 -1.30 -21.94 5.49
CA SER A 139 -2.73 -21.86 5.16
C SER A 139 -3.48 -21.02 6.19
N ILE A 140 -4.26 -20.04 5.71
CA ILE A 140 -4.98 -19.10 6.56
C ILE A 140 -6.48 -19.37 6.50
N LEU A 141 -7.07 -19.62 7.66
CA LEU A 141 -8.52 -19.56 7.83
C LEU A 141 -8.95 -18.10 8.07
N LEU A 142 -9.65 -17.51 7.09
CA LEU A 142 -10.21 -16.17 7.23
C LEU A 142 -11.48 -16.22 8.08
N LYS A 143 -11.40 -15.68 9.29
CA LYS A 143 -12.52 -15.43 10.20
C LYS A 143 -12.98 -13.99 9.97
N GLY A 144 -13.61 -13.77 8.82
CA GLY A 144 -13.88 -12.45 8.28
C GLY A 144 -15.26 -11.89 8.63
N VAL A 145 -15.36 -10.55 8.63
CA VAL A 145 -16.63 -9.83 8.66
C VAL A 145 -16.68 -8.78 7.54
N ASN A 146 -17.87 -8.43 7.09
CA ASN A 146 -18.07 -7.26 6.23
C ASN A 146 -18.24 -6.03 7.13
N ARG A 147 -17.61 -4.91 6.76
CA ARG A 147 -17.73 -3.64 7.49
C ARG A 147 -18.07 -2.52 6.52
N HIS A 148 -19.20 -1.87 6.76
CA HIS A 148 -19.50 -0.56 6.20
C HIS A 148 -18.91 0.54 7.09
N GLU A 149 -18.58 1.68 6.48
CA GLU A 149 -18.32 2.91 7.22
C GLU A 149 -19.66 3.51 7.66
N HIS A 150 -20.12 3.15 8.86
CA HIS A 150 -21.33 3.72 9.46
C HIS A 150 -21.15 4.07 10.96
N ASP A 151 -21.53 5.29 11.31
CA ASP A 151 -21.60 5.80 12.69
C ASP A 151 -23.00 6.39 12.93
N PRO A 152 -23.65 6.08 14.06
CA PRO A 152 -25.02 6.51 14.33
C PRO A 152 -25.18 8.03 14.45
N ASP A 153 -24.12 8.75 14.84
CA ASP A 153 -24.16 10.19 15.09
C ASP A 153 -23.64 11.00 13.88
N HIS A 154 -22.71 10.43 13.10
CA HIS A 154 -22.00 11.10 12.00
C HIS A 154 -22.28 10.50 10.61
N GLY A 155 -23.15 9.49 10.51
CA GLY A 155 -23.49 8.83 9.25
C GLY A 155 -22.32 8.09 8.65
N ARG A 156 -21.80 8.53 7.49
CA ARG A 156 -20.65 7.90 6.80
C ARG A 156 -19.29 8.53 7.17
N ALA A 157 -19.30 9.62 7.93
CA ALA A 157 -18.08 10.31 8.34
C ALA A 157 -17.56 9.70 9.65
N ILE A 158 -16.91 8.54 9.56
CA ILE A 158 -16.53 7.74 10.74
C ILE A 158 -15.41 8.41 11.52
N PRO A 159 -15.62 8.72 12.81
CA PRO A 159 -14.55 9.21 13.67
C PRO A 159 -13.42 8.18 13.84
N TYR A 160 -12.17 8.64 13.96
CA TYR A 160 -11.00 7.75 14.11
C TYR A 160 -11.12 6.79 15.30
N ASN A 161 -11.63 7.27 16.44
CA ASN A 161 -11.82 6.44 17.63
C ASN A 161 -12.82 5.29 17.39
N ARG A 162 -13.82 5.49 16.51
CA ARG A 162 -14.76 4.43 16.13
C ARG A 162 -14.10 3.36 15.25
N MET A 163 -13.22 3.76 14.33
CA MET A 163 -12.40 2.80 13.57
C MET A 163 -11.55 1.93 14.51
N VAL A 164 -10.94 2.53 15.54
CA VAL A 164 -10.15 1.80 16.54
C VAL A 164 -11.05 0.86 17.37
N GLU A 165 -12.22 1.33 17.79
CA GLU A 165 -13.21 0.53 18.52
C GLU A 165 -13.63 -0.71 17.72
N ASP A 166 -13.96 -0.55 16.43
CA ASP A 166 -14.31 -1.65 15.53
C ASP A 166 -13.21 -2.72 15.51
N ILE A 167 -11.95 -2.32 15.38
CA ILE A 167 -10.81 -3.24 15.36
C ILE A 167 -10.64 -3.97 16.69
N ILE A 168 -10.78 -3.26 17.81
CA ILE A 168 -10.68 -3.87 19.14
C ILE A 168 -11.78 -4.92 19.33
N VAL A 169 -13.02 -4.60 18.93
CA VAL A 169 -14.15 -5.53 18.97
C VAL A 169 -13.87 -6.75 18.09
N MET A 170 -13.40 -6.55 16.85
CA MET A 170 -13.03 -7.66 15.97
C MET A 170 -11.97 -8.57 16.59
N LYS A 171 -10.83 -8.02 17.04
CA LYS A 171 -9.73 -8.80 17.62
C LYS A 171 -10.17 -9.55 18.88
N ARG A 172 -10.96 -8.93 19.77
CA ARG A 172 -11.51 -9.59 20.97
C ARG A 172 -12.46 -10.74 20.67
N ASN A 173 -13.10 -10.72 19.49
CA ASN A 173 -13.99 -11.78 19.01
C ASN A 173 -13.32 -12.74 18.03
N ASN A 174 -11.98 -12.80 18.02
CA ASN A 174 -11.18 -13.70 17.19
C ASN A 174 -11.39 -13.52 15.67
N ILE A 175 -11.84 -12.35 15.24
CA ILE A 175 -11.92 -11.95 13.83
C ILE A 175 -10.52 -11.52 13.39
N ASN A 176 -10.07 -12.04 12.24
CA ASN A 176 -8.75 -11.75 11.67
C ASN A 176 -8.81 -11.09 10.29
N ALA A 177 -10.01 -10.92 9.72
CA ALA A 177 -10.18 -10.35 8.40
C ALA A 177 -11.40 -9.44 8.30
N VAL A 178 -11.33 -8.47 7.39
CA VAL A 178 -12.41 -7.55 7.08
C VAL A 178 -12.51 -7.36 5.57
N ARG A 179 -13.75 -7.30 5.07
CA ARG A 179 -14.04 -6.83 3.70
C ARG A 179 -14.58 -5.41 3.75
N THR A 180 -14.03 -4.52 2.93
CA THR A 180 -14.44 -3.11 2.85
C THR A 180 -15.72 -2.96 2.02
N SER A 181 -16.82 -3.48 2.53
CA SER A 181 -18.10 -3.50 1.81
C SER A 181 -18.66 -2.08 1.62
N HIS A 182 -18.96 -1.61 0.41
CA HIS A 182 -18.61 -2.14 -0.92
C HIS A 182 -17.84 -1.07 -1.70
N TYR A 183 -16.78 -0.57 -1.07
CA TYR A 183 -15.98 0.57 -1.53
C TYR A 183 -14.67 0.69 -0.75
N PRO A 184 -13.63 1.34 -1.32
CA PRO A 184 -12.41 1.62 -0.59
C PRO A 184 -12.73 2.50 0.62
N ASN A 185 -12.29 2.08 1.80
CA ASN A 185 -12.56 2.78 3.06
C ASN A 185 -11.68 4.04 3.20
N HIS A 186 -11.87 4.79 4.29
CA HIS A 186 -11.01 5.91 4.65
C HIS A 186 -9.53 5.45 4.80
N PRO A 187 -8.52 6.20 4.32
CA PRO A 187 -7.11 5.76 4.33
C PRO A 187 -6.58 5.32 5.70
N LYS A 188 -7.03 5.97 6.78
CA LYS A 188 -6.67 5.58 8.16
C LYS A 188 -7.14 4.18 8.57
N TRP A 189 -8.12 3.60 7.89
CA TRP A 189 -8.54 2.22 8.13
C TRP A 189 -7.41 1.23 7.82
N TYR A 190 -6.72 1.41 6.68
CA TYR A 190 -5.63 0.54 6.26
C TYR A 190 -4.40 0.70 7.17
N ASP A 191 -4.05 1.93 7.57
CA ASP A 191 -3.02 2.19 8.58
C ASP A 191 -3.28 1.40 9.88
N LEU A 192 -4.56 1.35 10.29
CA LEU A 192 -4.97 0.62 11.49
C LEU A 192 -4.94 -0.90 11.26
N CYS A 193 -5.41 -1.40 10.11
CA CYS A 193 -5.36 -2.83 9.79
C CYS A 193 -3.92 -3.35 9.68
N ASP A 194 -3.01 -2.56 9.11
CA ASP A 194 -1.58 -2.84 9.09
C ASP A 194 -1.04 -2.99 10.51
N LYS A 195 -1.35 -2.02 11.38
CA LYS A 195 -0.85 -1.95 12.75
C LYS A 195 -1.41 -3.04 13.67
N TYR A 196 -2.71 -3.33 13.58
CA TYR A 196 -3.39 -4.26 14.47
C TYR A 196 -3.42 -5.71 13.94
N GLY A 197 -2.94 -5.94 12.72
CA GLY A 197 -2.94 -7.25 12.08
C GLY A 197 -4.36 -7.72 11.77
N ILE A 198 -4.98 -7.08 10.78
CA ILE A 198 -6.25 -7.50 10.19
C ILE A 198 -6.03 -7.66 8.68
N TYR A 199 -6.41 -8.82 8.13
CA TYR A 199 -6.38 -9.04 6.69
C TYR A 199 -7.54 -8.31 6.01
N VAL A 200 -7.25 -7.55 4.96
CA VAL A 200 -8.23 -6.72 4.25
C VAL A 200 -8.49 -7.30 2.87
N VAL A 201 -9.77 -7.49 2.56
CA VAL A 201 -10.27 -7.57 1.18
C VAL A 201 -10.70 -6.16 0.79
N ASP A 202 -9.87 -5.50 -0.01
CA ASP A 202 -10.13 -4.13 -0.44
C ASP A 202 -10.97 -4.14 -1.72
N GLU A 203 -12.11 -3.47 -1.67
CA GLU A 203 -13.18 -3.62 -2.64
C GLU A 203 -13.44 -2.34 -3.42
N CYS A 204 -13.42 -2.46 -4.74
CA CYS A 204 -13.72 -1.38 -5.64
C CYS A 204 -15.15 -0.87 -5.40
N ASN A 205 -15.34 0.45 -5.45
CA ASN A 205 -16.66 1.07 -5.34
C ASN A 205 -17.45 0.86 -6.63
N LEU A 206 -17.92 -0.36 -6.89
CA LEU A 206 -18.55 -0.73 -8.16
C LEU A 206 -19.72 -1.68 -7.93
N GLU A 207 -20.88 -1.12 -7.57
CA GLU A 207 -22.11 -1.88 -7.39
C GLU A 207 -23.22 -1.33 -8.30
N SER A 208 -23.77 -2.17 -9.19
CA SER A 208 -24.90 -1.84 -10.07
C SER A 208 -26.14 -2.66 -9.74
N HIS A 209 -26.34 -3.02 -8.47
CA HIS A 209 -27.36 -3.96 -8.02
C HIS A 209 -28.78 -3.59 -8.47
N GLY A 210 -29.15 -2.31 -8.50
CA GLY A 210 -30.48 -1.89 -9.00
C GLY A 210 -30.73 -2.22 -10.47
N LEU A 211 -29.67 -2.48 -11.23
CA LEU A 211 -29.66 -2.69 -12.68
C LEU A 211 -29.11 -4.08 -13.06
N ARG A 212 -28.84 -4.97 -12.09
CA ARG A 212 -28.27 -6.34 -12.15
C ARG A 212 -27.77 -6.85 -13.52
N THR A 213 -28.69 -7.01 -14.47
CA THR A 213 -28.47 -7.67 -15.78
C THR A 213 -28.41 -6.69 -16.96
N THR A 214 -28.69 -5.42 -16.71
CA THR A 214 -28.77 -4.36 -17.73
C THR A 214 -27.46 -3.59 -17.82
N LEU A 215 -26.83 -3.23 -16.70
CA LEU A 215 -25.59 -2.45 -16.65
C LEU A 215 -24.58 -2.99 -15.63
N PRO A 216 -23.27 -2.99 -15.93
CA PRO A 216 -22.66 -2.51 -17.17
C PRO A 216 -22.72 -3.52 -18.33
N LYS A 217 -23.07 -4.80 -18.12
CA LYS A 217 -23.22 -5.84 -19.17
C LYS A 217 -22.07 -5.91 -20.20
N SER A 218 -20.84 -5.68 -19.75
CA SER A 218 -19.65 -5.59 -20.61
C SER A 218 -19.76 -4.56 -21.75
N LEU A 219 -20.64 -3.57 -21.60
CA LEU A 219 -20.83 -2.51 -22.57
C LEU A 219 -19.59 -1.60 -22.58
N PRO A 220 -18.93 -1.40 -23.73
CA PRO A 220 -17.66 -0.66 -23.81
C PRO A 220 -17.69 0.75 -23.24
N GLU A 221 -18.84 1.44 -23.27
CA GLU A 221 -19.02 2.78 -22.72
C GLU A 221 -18.83 2.85 -21.19
N TRP A 222 -19.00 1.72 -20.48
CA TRP A 222 -18.79 1.64 -19.03
C TRP A 222 -17.37 1.22 -18.64
N THR A 223 -16.59 0.67 -19.58
CA THR A 223 -15.25 0.13 -19.31
C THR A 223 -14.36 1.17 -18.64
N LYS A 224 -14.32 2.40 -19.18
CA LYS A 224 -13.45 3.46 -18.63
C LYS A 224 -13.81 3.78 -17.18
N ALA A 225 -15.09 3.89 -16.86
CA ALA A 225 -15.56 4.21 -15.50
C ALA A 225 -15.30 3.07 -14.51
N CYS A 226 -15.43 1.81 -14.94
CA CYS A 226 -15.15 0.64 -14.08
C CYS A 226 -13.65 0.49 -13.81
N VAL A 227 -12.83 0.60 -14.87
CA VAL A 227 -11.36 0.48 -14.77
C VAL A 227 -10.78 1.63 -13.95
N ASP A 228 -11.27 2.86 -14.12
CA ASP A 228 -10.80 4.03 -13.36
C ASP A 228 -10.96 3.84 -11.84
N ARG A 229 -12.09 3.29 -11.40
CA ARG A 229 -12.35 2.98 -9.98
C ARG A 229 -11.39 1.93 -9.43
N MET A 230 -11.14 0.87 -10.20
CA MET A 230 -10.23 -0.21 -9.80
C MET A 230 -8.78 0.29 -9.75
N VAL A 231 -8.32 1.00 -10.78
CA VAL A 231 -6.97 1.57 -10.83
C VAL A 231 -6.77 2.55 -9.69
N SER A 232 -7.74 3.43 -9.42
CA SER A 232 -7.64 4.42 -8.34
C SER A 232 -7.50 3.77 -6.96
N MET A 233 -8.25 2.69 -6.69
CA MET A 233 -8.13 1.93 -5.44
C MET A 233 -6.74 1.29 -5.32
N VAL A 234 -6.32 0.54 -6.34
CA VAL A 234 -5.03 -0.18 -6.31
C VAL A 234 -3.87 0.80 -6.20
N GLU A 235 -3.86 1.89 -6.97
CA GLU A 235 -2.77 2.87 -6.92
C GLU A 235 -2.65 3.54 -5.56
N ARG A 236 -3.77 3.76 -4.85
CA ARG A 236 -3.79 4.31 -3.49
C ARG A 236 -3.28 3.30 -2.46
N ASP A 237 -3.73 2.04 -2.54
CA ASP A 237 -3.63 1.10 -1.41
C ASP A 237 -2.60 -0.01 -1.59
N LYS A 238 -1.93 -0.12 -2.76
CA LYS A 238 -0.96 -1.18 -3.11
C LYS A 238 0.20 -1.41 -2.11
N ASN A 239 0.54 -0.40 -1.31
CA ASN A 239 1.63 -0.48 -0.34
C ASN A 239 1.19 -1.02 1.03
N HIS A 240 -0.10 -1.15 1.30
CA HIS A 240 -0.60 -1.64 2.59
C HIS A 240 -0.39 -3.16 2.73
N PRO A 241 0.41 -3.63 3.71
CA PRO A 241 0.60 -5.06 3.91
C PRO A 241 -0.69 -5.80 4.30
N SER A 242 -1.63 -5.12 4.95
CA SER A 242 -2.93 -5.67 5.31
C SER A 242 -3.83 -6.01 4.15
N VAL A 243 -3.69 -5.34 3.00
CA VAL A 243 -4.45 -5.68 1.81
C VAL A 243 -3.91 -6.98 1.23
N VAL A 244 -4.71 -8.05 1.33
CA VAL A 244 -4.32 -9.39 0.88
C VAL A 244 -5.11 -9.88 -0.32
N MET A 245 -6.23 -9.22 -0.65
CA MET A 245 -7.05 -9.50 -1.81
C MET A 245 -7.70 -8.22 -2.33
N TRP A 246 -7.86 -8.14 -3.65
CA TRP A 246 -8.59 -7.07 -4.33
C TRP A 246 -9.92 -7.61 -4.84
N SER A 247 -11.02 -6.93 -4.53
CA SER A 247 -12.35 -7.24 -5.05
C SER A 247 -12.75 -6.23 -6.12
N LEU A 248 -13.39 -6.72 -7.19
CA LEU A 248 -13.81 -5.91 -8.34
C LEU A 248 -15.08 -5.10 -8.08
N GLY A 249 -15.77 -5.33 -6.95
CA GLY A 249 -17.08 -4.75 -6.60
C GLY A 249 -18.06 -5.80 -6.12
#